data_AF-A0AAX0WXY2-F1
#
_entry.id   AF-A0AAX0WXY2-F1
#
_cell.length_a   1.000
_cell.length_b   1.000
_cell.length_c   1.000
_cell.angle_alpha   90.00
_cell.angle_beta   90.00
_cell.angle_gamma   90.00
#
_symmetry.space_group_name_H-M   'P 1'
#
loop_
_entity.id
_entity.type
_entity.pdbx_description
1 polymer ?
#
loop_
_entity_poly.entity_id
_entity_poly.type
_entity_poly.pdbx_seq_one_letter_code
_entity_poly.pdbx_strand_id
1 'polypeptide(L)'
;MNGKQFINKIITGTWMMLGMAFVHAGTPLWTFTPLTTTKITVAANDTTTVKYQVTNQSKKSHTLAMKAIPGVTQVTTAGNCPNPFILGYQQSCILNLSINGSALNGNILGGPVVCQQGNPSQCYQPSRANSLQITKGPAVDYTIGGSVFGLSGTLVLVNNGSDALTLNADGTFTFSNALPPGSSYLVTIQSQPATKTCTVTNGSGTITNANVTNVIVNCSTNTRTVGGTVSGLAASESMVLQNNGGNNLTINSNGSFTFSAPVAQGATYNVTILTQPTTQTCTVTNGSGTAGASNIINVQVTCSTNAYTVGGTVSGLSGTVVLQNNSTDNLSLSSNGAFTFSTSVAQGAPYNVTVLTQPTGQTCTVMNGSGTMGGGNVTNVGVNCVMNTTTLSMSISNLALSVTGLTEYGVSGTPSSGLARVITITNTGSSTAVNLSITPPTWPAGTAHLTNCGSTLAASGSCTITVTPGSTATSDGTNPCSSNGTAPLPGAVQVSADNATTVSTDVVVLSYGCIYQGGYVYAFDDTTPNTSSVGGKVATTSDQAAPYPNGIVWSSNGGTGGGTGGSDPVDVSYDTLPGIALASTSSVGSPLTPHFLHFLQVPTPILILLPLHLFPCVMEYQMALAIQATP
;
A
#
# COMPACT_ATOMS: atom_id res chain seq x y z
N MET A 1 41.27 -1.35 -100.93
CA MET A 1 41.36 -1.93 -102.29
C MET A 1 40.03 -1.66 -102.96
N ASN A 2 39.97 -0.64 -103.83
CA ASN A 2 40.13 -0.77 -105.29
C ASN A 2 38.92 -1.49 -105.89
N GLY A 3 38.20 -0.98 -106.88
CA GLY A 3 38.45 0.15 -107.74
C GLY A 3 37.49 0.07 -108.94
N LYS A 4 36.95 1.23 -109.31
CA LYS A 4 36.91 1.76 -110.68
C LYS A 4 36.69 0.79 -111.85
N GLN A 5 35.57 1.03 -112.52
CA GLN A 5 35.44 1.45 -113.93
C GLN A 5 35.90 0.55 -115.10
N PHE A 6 35.29 0.87 -116.26
CA PHE A 6 35.61 0.51 -117.65
C PHE A 6 35.04 -0.82 -118.17
N ILE A 7 34.58 -0.98 -119.42
CA ILE A 7 34.00 -0.16 -120.52
C ILE A 7 33.84 -1.15 -121.72
N ASN A 8 33.05 -0.78 -122.75
CA ASN A 8 32.96 -1.32 -124.14
C ASN A 8 31.88 -2.39 -124.42
N LYS A 9 31.12 -2.38 -125.54
CA LYS A 9 31.00 -1.48 -126.70
C LYS A 9 29.73 -1.83 -127.50
N ILE A 10 28.97 -0.80 -127.89
CA ILE A 10 28.43 -0.46 -129.23
C ILE A 10 27.91 -1.59 -130.16
N ILE A 11 26.63 -1.50 -130.57
CA ILE A 11 26.12 -1.44 -131.99
C ILE A 11 24.73 -0.72 -131.96
N THR A 12 24.67 0.61 -132.13
CA THR A 12 24.10 1.36 -133.28
C THR A 12 22.82 0.83 -133.92
N GLY A 13 21.74 1.64 -133.94
CA GLY A 13 20.57 1.37 -134.79
C GLY A 13 19.37 2.30 -134.65
N THR A 14 19.52 3.53 -135.14
CA THR A 14 18.44 4.41 -135.69
C THR A 14 17.55 5.21 -134.74
N TRP A 15 17.58 6.53 -134.98
CA TRP A 15 16.93 7.62 -134.27
C TRP A 15 15.60 7.94 -134.97
N MET A 16 14.48 7.91 -134.25
CA MET A 16 13.22 8.48 -134.71
C MET A 16 12.55 9.21 -133.55
N MET A 17 12.44 10.54 -133.69
CA MET A 17 11.68 11.44 -132.82
C MET A 17 10.20 11.05 -132.79
N LEU A 18 9.59 10.90 -131.61
CA LEU A 18 8.24 11.42 -131.36
C LEU A 18 7.92 11.49 -129.86
N GLY A 19 7.34 12.62 -129.46
CA GLY A 19 7.25 13.10 -128.10
C GLY A 19 6.37 12.29 -127.14
N MET A 20 6.67 12.51 -125.86
CA MET A 20 5.86 12.12 -124.71
C MET A 20 4.41 12.57 -124.90
N ALA A 21 3.53 11.62 -125.20
CA ALA A 21 2.09 11.84 -125.11
C ALA A 21 1.71 11.84 -123.62
N PHE A 22 1.46 13.03 -123.07
CA PHE A 22 0.69 13.18 -121.85
C PHE A 22 -0.72 12.65 -122.12
N VAL A 23 -1.02 11.43 -121.67
CA VAL A 23 -2.40 10.93 -121.61
C VAL A 23 -3.15 11.78 -120.59
N HIS A 24 -3.95 12.73 -121.06
CA HIS A 24 -4.89 13.46 -120.23
C HIS A 24 -6.07 12.54 -119.91
N ALA A 25 -6.10 11.99 -118.70
CA ALA A 25 -7.30 11.36 -118.17
C ALA A 25 -8.42 12.42 -118.13
N GLY A 26 -9.56 12.16 -118.80
CA GLY A 26 -10.72 13.05 -118.75
C GLY A 26 -11.11 13.34 -117.30
N THR A 27 -11.46 14.60 -117.00
CA THR A 27 -11.84 15.02 -115.65
C THR A 27 -12.99 14.14 -115.16
N PRO A 28 -12.82 13.37 -114.07
CA PRO A 28 -13.83 12.41 -113.65
C PRO A 28 -15.09 13.17 -113.20
N LEU A 29 -16.26 12.67 -113.61
CA LEU A 29 -17.56 13.27 -113.28
C LEU A 29 -17.80 13.38 -111.76
N TRP A 30 -17.10 12.54 -110.97
CA TRP A 30 -17.14 12.49 -109.52
C TRP A 30 -15.75 12.23 -108.96
N THR A 31 -15.41 12.87 -107.84
CA THR A 31 -14.18 12.58 -107.10
C THR A 31 -14.50 12.02 -105.72
N PHE A 32 -13.92 10.87 -105.42
CA PHE A 32 -13.92 10.24 -104.10
C PHE A 32 -12.52 10.39 -103.51
N THR A 33 -12.32 11.44 -102.72
CA THR A 33 -11.03 11.68 -102.06
C THR A 33 -11.06 11.01 -100.70
N PRO A 34 -10.22 9.99 -100.44
CA PRO A 34 -10.18 9.35 -99.14
C PRO A 34 -9.65 10.33 -98.10
N LEU A 35 -10.40 10.48 -97.00
CA LEU A 35 -9.98 11.27 -95.84
C LEU A 35 -9.30 10.38 -94.78
N THR A 36 -9.52 9.06 -94.86
CA THR A 36 -8.86 8.04 -94.04
C THR A 36 -8.32 6.93 -94.94
N THR A 37 -7.43 6.09 -94.41
CA THR A 37 -6.90 4.92 -95.12
C THR A 37 -8.03 4.02 -95.62
N THR A 38 -8.00 3.66 -96.90
CA THR A 38 -9.03 2.82 -97.54
C THR A 38 -8.66 1.34 -97.61
N LYS A 39 -7.39 1.02 -97.30
CA LYS A 39 -6.86 -0.34 -97.15
C LYS A 39 -6.73 -0.66 -95.67
N ILE A 40 -7.73 -1.33 -95.11
CA ILE A 40 -7.81 -1.60 -93.67
C ILE A 40 -8.03 -3.09 -93.40
N THR A 41 -7.54 -3.56 -92.27
CA THR A 41 -7.90 -4.86 -91.72
C THR A 41 -8.80 -4.61 -90.52
N VAL A 42 -9.95 -5.27 -90.47
CA VAL A 42 -10.93 -5.13 -89.39
C VAL A 42 -11.12 -6.49 -88.76
N ALA A 43 -10.89 -6.60 -87.45
CA ALA A 43 -11.12 -7.84 -86.71
C ALA A 43 -12.60 -8.20 -86.73
N ALA A 44 -12.93 -9.49 -86.68
CA ALA A 44 -14.30 -9.98 -86.80
C ALA A 44 -15.24 -9.51 -85.65
N ASN A 45 -14.71 -8.91 -84.60
CA ASN A 45 -15.42 -8.40 -83.42
C ASN A 45 -15.21 -6.88 -83.20
N ASP A 46 -14.62 -6.16 -84.16
CA ASP A 46 -14.29 -4.74 -84.05
C ASP A 46 -15.11 -3.88 -85.03
N THR A 47 -15.23 -2.58 -84.73
CA THR A 47 -15.86 -1.60 -85.60
C THR A 47 -14.89 -0.46 -85.90
N THR A 48 -14.76 -0.07 -87.15
CA THR A 48 -13.91 1.06 -87.55
C THR A 48 -14.61 1.94 -88.57
N THR A 49 -14.06 3.12 -88.87
CA THR A 49 -14.66 4.04 -89.83
C THR A 49 -13.73 4.35 -90.99
N VAL A 50 -14.30 4.48 -92.18
CA VAL A 50 -13.61 4.98 -93.38
C VAL A 50 -14.39 6.17 -93.93
N LYS A 51 -13.70 7.26 -94.22
CA LYS A 51 -14.30 8.50 -94.69
C LYS A 51 -13.83 8.85 -96.10
N TYR A 52 -14.78 9.23 -96.95
CA TYR A 52 -14.52 9.79 -98.27
C TYR A 52 -15.13 11.19 -98.35
N GLN A 53 -14.42 12.14 -98.96
CA GLN A 53 -15.04 13.35 -99.49
C GLN A 53 -15.53 13.07 -100.90
N VAL A 54 -16.84 13.12 -101.10
CA VAL A 54 -17.50 12.90 -102.39
C VAL A 54 -17.85 14.27 -102.98
N THR A 55 -17.30 14.61 -104.13
CA THR A 55 -17.55 15.90 -104.80
C THR A 55 -18.13 15.68 -106.18
N ASN A 56 -19.19 16.43 -106.49
CA ASN A 56 -19.80 16.43 -107.82
C ASN A 56 -19.04 17.37 -108.77
N GLN A 57 -18.43 16.83 -109.82
CA GLN A 57 -17.76 17.62 -110.87
C GLN A 57 -18.68 17.86 -112.10
N SER A 58 -19.88 17.29 -112.10
CA SER A 58 -20.92 17.52 -113.11
C SER A 58 -21.62 18.86 -112.88
N LYS A 59 -21.94 19.58 -113.97
CA LYS A 59 -22.75 20.80 -113.90
C LYS A 59 -24.22 20.55 -113.50
N LYS A 60 -24.65 19.30 -113.40
CA LYS A 60 -26.01 18.92 -112.99
C LYS A 60 -26.03 18.47 -111.53
N SER A 61 -27.11 18.78 -110.82
CA SER A 61 -27.38 18.23 -109.49
C SER A 61 -27.78 16.77 -109.59
N HIS A 62 -27.25 15.95 -108.69
CA HIS A 62 -27.50 14.51 -108.63
C HIS A 62 -27.96 14.10 -107.23
N THR A 63 -28.85 13.12 -107.18
CA THR A 63 -29.37 12.52 -105.94
C THR A 63 -28.84 11.09 -105.87
N LEU A 64 -27.95 10.83 -104.93
CA LEU A 64 -27.19 9.60 -104.84
C LEU A 64 -27.53 8.84 -103.57
N ALA A 65 -27.58 7.51 -103.69
CA ALA A 65 -27.67 6.59 -102.56
C ALA A 65 -26.54 5.57 -102.66
N MET A 66 -25.94 5.23 -101.52
CA MET A 66 -24.93 4.17 -101.46
C MET A 66 -25.57 2.80 -101.67
N LYS A 67 -24.97 1.97 -102.51
CA LYS A 67 -25.34 0.56 -102.62
C LYS A 67 -24.99 -0.16 -101.32
N ALA A 68 -25.93 -0.93 -100.78
CA ALA A 68 -25.71 -1.68 -99.55
C ALA A 68 -24.50 -2.63 -99.68
N ILE A 69 -23.63 -2.59 -98.67
CA ILE A 69 -22.49 -3.49 -98.53
C ILE A 69 -22.67 -4.19 -97.17
N PRO A 70 -22.76 -5.53 -97.11
CA PRO A 70 -22.87 -6.26 -95.85
C PRO A 70 -21.76 -5.86 -94.87
N GLY A 71 -22.15 -5.46 -93.65
CA GLY A 71 -21.22 -5.01 -92.61
C GLY A 71 -20.64 -3.61 -92.78
N VAL A 72 -21.07 -2.83 -93.79
CA VAL A 72 -20.67 -1.42 -93.94
C VAL A 72 -21.92 -0.54 -94.01
N THR A 73 -22.06 0.35 -93.03
CA THR A 73 -23.20 1.27 -92.93
C THR A 73 -22.77 2.72 -93.13
N GLN A 74 -23.58 3.51 -93.80
CA GLN A 74 -23.36 4.95 -93.93
C GLN A 74 -23.82 5.64 -92.63
N VAL A 75 -22.93 6.42 -92.01
CA VAL A 75 -23.25 7.26 -90.87
C VAL A 75 -23.89 8.56 -91.37
N THR A 76 -25.14 8.81 -90.99
CA THR A 76 -25.97 9.94 -91.49
C THR A 76 -26.17 11.06 -90.47
N THR A 77 -25.40 11.09 -89.37
CA THR A 77 -25.44 12.18 -88.39
C THR A 77 -24.97 13.51 -89.00
N ALA A 78 -25.39 14.63 -88.40
CA ALA A 78 -25.07 15.98 -88.88
C ALA A 78 -23.56 16.15 -89.16
N GLY A 79 -23.23 16.68 -90.35
CA GLY A 79 -21.85 16.81 -90.85
C GLY A 79 -21.37 15.67 -91.77
N ASN A 80 -22.12 14.56 -91.85
CA ASN A 80 -21.90 13.50 -92.84
C ASN A 80 -22.99 13.53 -93.93
N CYS A 81 -22.80 12.74 -95.00
CA CYS A 81 -23.80 12.67 -96.06
C CYS A 81 -25.11 12.05 -95.57
N PRO A 82 -26.26 12.69 -95.84
CA PRO A 82 -27.54 12.03 -95.66
C PRO A 82 -27.68 10.86 -96.65
N ASN A 83 -28.66 9.99 -96.44
CA ASN A 83 -28.95 8.90 -97.37
C ASN A 83 -30.44 8.97 -97.75
N PRO A 84 -30.81 9.32 -99.00
CA PRO A 84 -29.92 9.74 -100.10
C PRO A 84 -29.30 11.15 -99.86
N PHE A 85 -28.22 11.47 -100.56
CA PHE A 85 -27.60 12.81 -100.56
C PHE A 85 -27.70 13.49 -101.93
N ILE A 86 -27.89 14.82 -101.91
CA ILE A 86 -28.00 15.66 -103.10
C ILE A 86 -26.77 16.56 -103.18
N LEU A 87 -26.06 16.55 -104.31
CA LEU A 87 -24.91 17.41 -104.55
C LEU A 87 -25.07 18.16 -105.88
N GLY A 88 -25.09 19.49 -105.82
CA GLY A 88 -24.95 20.37 -106.98
C GLY A 88 -23.51 20.45 -107.48
N TYR A 89 -23.27 21.20 -108.56
CA TYR A 89 -21.94 21.39 -109.12
C TYR A 89 -20.95 21.92 -108.07
N GLN A 90 -19.79 21.25 -107.94
CA GLN A 90 -18.72 21.53 -106.97
C GLN A 90 -19.09 21.38 -105.50
N GLN A 91 -20.32 20.98 -105.16
CA GLN A 91 -20.67 20.65 -103.80
C GLN A 91 -20.04 19.32 -103.40
N SER A 92 -19.63 19.23 -102.14
CA SER A 92 -19.03 18.03 -101.58
C SER A 92 -19.62 17.67 -100.23
N CYS A 93 -19.45 16.41 -99.86
CA CYS A 93 -19.94 15.90 -98.61
C CYS A 93 -19.07 14.73 -98.10
N ILE A 94 -19.03 14.53 -96.77
CA ILE A 94 -18.28 13.44 -96.15
C ILE A 94 -19.14 12.18 -96.08
N LEU A 95 -18.83 11.20 -96.94
CA LEU A 95 -19.36 9.86 -96.86
C LEU A 95 -18.58 9.10 -95.78
N ASN A 96 -19.13 9.10 -94.56
CA ASN A 96 -18.59 8.38 -93.42
C ASN A 96 -19.19 6.98 -93.35
N LEU A 97 -18.34 5.97 -93.47
CA LEU A 97 -18.69 4.56 -93.45
C LEU A 97 -18.30 3.97 -92.10
N SER A 98 -19.23 3.35 -91.40
CA SER A 98 -18.96 2.50 -90.25
C SER A 98 -18.89 1.06 -90.71
N ILE A 99 -17.73 0.43 -90.51
CA ILE A 99 -17.45 -0.95 -90.87
C ILE A 99 -17.57 -1.78 -89.59
N ASN A 100 -18.52 -2.70 -89.56
CA ASN A 100 -18.69 -3.67 -88.48
C ASN A 100 -18.16 -5.03 -88.92
N GLY A 101 -17.01 -5.43 -88.36
CA GLY A 101 -16.33 -6.69 -88.69
C GLY A 101 -17.17 -7.95 -88.47
N SER A 102 -18.08 -7.92 -87.50
CA SER A 102 -18.97 -9.07 -87.20
C SER A 102 -20.01 -9.31 -88.28
N ALA A 103 -20.42 -8.25 -88.98
CA ALA A 103 -21.40 -8.28 -90.05
C ALA A 103 -20.77 -8.42 -91.45
N LEU A 104 -19.44 -8.49 -91.55
CA LEU A 104 -18.73 -8.78 -92.79
C LEU A 104 -18.80 -10.28 -93.13
N ASN A 105 -19.25 -10.61 -94.34
CA ASN A 105 -19.27 -12.00 -94.84
C ASN A 105 -17.93 -12.47 -95.42
N GLY A 106 -16.90 -11.61 -95.45
CA GLY A 106 -15.59 -11.89 -96.01
C GLY A 106 -14.82 -10.60 -96.29
N ASN A 107 -13.72 -10.69 -97.06
CA ASN A 107 -12.98 -9.52 -97.51
C ASN A 107 -13.81 -8.69 -98.51
N ILE A 108 -13.72 -7.37 -98.44
CA ILE A 108 -14.37 -6.45 -99.37
C ILE A 108 -13.31 -5.81 -100.26
N LEU A 109 -13.46 -5.98 -101.57
CA LEU A 109 -12.55 -5.42 -102.57
C LEU A 109 -13.37 -4.58 -103.56
N GLY A 110 -13.32 -3.26 -103.44
CA GLY A 110 -14.06 -2.32 -104.29
C GLY A 110 -15.15 -1.53 -103.56
N GLY A 111 -15.60 -0.43 -104.16
CA GLY A 111 -16.56 0.51 -103.55
C GLY A 111 -15.89 1.61 -102.69
N PRO A 112 -16.67 2.38 -101.91
CA PRO A 112 -18.14 2.42 -101.88
C PRO A 112 -18.72 2.83 -103.24
N VAL A 113 -19.83 2.20 -103.64
CA VAL A 113 -20.53 2.54 -104.89
C VAL A 113 -21.77 3.35 -104.55
N VAL A 114 -21.94 4.51 -105.16
CA VAL A 114 -23.13 5.37 -105.02
C VAL A 114 -23.83 5.50 -106.36
N CYS A 115 -25.15 5.32 -106.38
CA CYS A 115 -25.94 5.26 -107.60
C CYS A 115 -27.02 6.35 -107.61
N GLN A 116 -27.35 6.85 -108.81
CA GLN A 116 -28.43 7.82 -109.00
C GLN A 116 -29.78 7.20 -108.60
N GLN A 117 -30.53 7.91 -107.77
CA GLN A 117 -31.86 7.48 -107.35
C GLN A 117 -32.79 7.39 -108.58
N GLY A 118 -33.43 6.23 -108.78
CA GLY A 118 -34.29 5.94 -109.94
C GLY A 118 -33.56 5.43 -111.19
N ASN A 119 -32.22 5.41 -111.22
CA ASN A 119 -31.46 4.82 -112.32
C ASN A 119 -30.26 3.99 -111.80
N PRO A 120 -30.46 2.68 -111.54
CA PRO A 120 -29.42 1.80 -111.00
C PRO A 120 -28.27 1.50 -111.98
N SER A 121 -28.35 1.94 -113.24
CA SER A 121 -27.25 1.82 -114.21
C SER A 121 -26.26 2.99 -114.14
N GLN A 122 -26.58 4.07 -113.41
CA GLN A 122 -25.73 5.24 -113.27
C GLN A 122 -25.09 5.27 -111.87
N CYS A 123 -24.01 4.51 -111.71
CA CYS A 123 -23.28 4.38 -110.45
C CYS A 123 -21.84 4.89 -110.57
N TYR A 124 -21.33 5.41 -109.46
CA TYR A 124 -19.98 5.98 -109.34
C TYR A 124 -19.26 5.35 -108.16
N GLN A 125 -17.95 5.16 -108.32
CA GLN A 125 -17.09 4.56 -107.30
C GLN A 125 -15.70 5.22 -107.34
N PRO A 126 -14.89 5.08 -106.27
CA PRO A 126 -13.51 5.57 -106.26
C PRO A 126 -12.64 4.95 -107.36
N SER A 127 -11.52 5.61 -107.67
CA SER A 127 -10.48 5.05 -108.53
C SER A 127 -9.89 3.77 -107.92
N ARG A 128 -9.22 2.93 -108.73
CA ARG A 128 -8.57 1.70 -108.22
C ARG A 128 -7.56 1.97 -107.10
N ALA A 129 -6.92 3.14 -107.08
CA ALA A 129 -5.99 3.53 -106.02
C ALA A 129 -6.69 3.83 -104.69
N ASN A 130 -7.91 4.38 -104.74
CA ASN A 130 -8.68 4.82 -103.57
C ASN A 130 -9.86 3.88 -103.24
N SER A 131 -9.95 2.73 -103.91
CA SER A 131 -11.00 1.75 -103.66
C SER A 131 -10.96 1.26 -102.22
N LEU A 132 -12.13 1.04 -101.63
CA LEU A 132 -12.28 0.42 -100.32
C LEU A 132 -11.80 -1.03 -100.38
N GLN A 133 -10.79 -1.35 -99.58
CA GLN A 133 -10.23 -2.69 -99.42
C GLN A 133 -10.23 -3.04 -97.94
N ILE A 134 -11.17 -3.88 -97.54
CA ILE A 134 -11.33 -4.35 -96.17
C ILE A 134 -10.92 -5.82 -96.13
N THR A 135 -9.88 -6.13 -95.35
CA THR A 135 -9.54 -7.52 -95.01
C THR A 135 -10.21 -7.87 -93.69
N LYS A 136 -11.01 -8.94 -93.66
CA LYS A 136 -11.61 -9.44 -92.42
C LYS A 136 -10.54 -10.25 -91.69
N GLY A 137 -10.05 -9.71 -90.57
CA GLY A 137 -9.12 -10.39 -89.68
C GLY A 137 -9.84 -11.36 -88.74
N PRO A 138 -9.09 -12.24 -88.03
CA PRO A 138 -9.66 -13.03 -86.94
C PRO A 138 -10.22 -12.12 -85.83
N ALA A 139 -11.12 -12.64 -85.00
CA ALA A 139 -11.53 -11.93 -83.78
C ALA A 139 -10.32 -11.80 -82.85
N VAL A 140 -10.14 -10.63 -82.25
CA VAL A 140 -9.08 -10.37 -81.27
C VAL A 140 -9.74 -9.81 -80.02
N ASP A 141 -9.65 -10.55 -78.93
CA ASP A 141 -10.12 -10.13 -77.63
C ASP A 141 -8.94 -9.65 -76.77
N TYR A 142 -9.21 -8.73 -75.84
CA TYR A 142 -8.20 -8.11 -75.00
C TYR A 142 -8.40 -8.50 -73.54
N THR A 143 -7.30 -8.81 -72.85
CA THR A 143 -7.34 -9.21 -71.45
C THR A 143 -7.41 -8.01 -70.53
N ILE A 144 -7.99 -8.22 -69.35
CA ILE A 144 -8.05 -7.23 -68.27
C ILE A 144 -7.12 -7.71 -67.17
N GLY A 145 -6.27 -6.82 -66.67
CA GLY A 145 -5.24 -7.15 -65.71
C GLY A 145 -4.71 -5.92 -65.00
N GLY A 146 -3.80 -6.17 -64.08
CA GLY A 146 -3.36 -5.15 -63.13
C GLY A 146 -2.27 -5.64 -62.20
N SER A 147 -2.07 -4.91 -61.11
CA SER A 147 -1.16 -5.28 -60.03
C SER A 147 -1.83 -5.17 -58.67
N VAL A 148 -1.50 -6.09 -57.76
CA VAL A 148 -1.92 -6.09 -56.36
C VAL A 148 -0.72 -5.86 -55.44
N PHE A 149 -0.90 -5.00 -54.43
CA PHE A 149 0.11 -4.60 -53.46
C PHE A 149 -0.41 -4.72 -52.02
N GLY A 150 0.43 -5.19 -51.10
CA GLY A 150 0.13 -5.28 -49.66
C GLY A 150 -0.77 -6.45 -49.27
N LEU A 151 -0.97 -7.43 -50.16
CA LEU A 151 -1.80 -8.61 -49.97
C LEU A 151 -1.12 -9.65 -49.08
N SER A 152 -1.86 -10.08 -48.06
CA SER A 152 -1.57 -11.28 -47.28
C SER A 152 -2.88 -12.03 -47.03
N GLY A 153 -2.91 -13.31 -47.36
CA GLY A 153 -4.15 -14.11 -47.37
C GLY A 153 -4.80 -14.13 -48.76
N THR A 154 -6.07 -14.53 -48.81
CA THR A 154 -6.79 -14.74 -50.09
C THR A 154 -7.69 -13.55 -50.42
N LEU A 155 -7.51 -13.00 -51.62
CA LEU A 155 -8.36 -11.97 -52.22
C LEU A 155 -9.05 -12.57 -53.45
N VAL A 156 -10.34 -12.33 -53.62
CA VAL A 156 -11.07 -12.71 -54.84
C VAL A 156 -11.57 -11.46 -55.53
N LEU A 157 -11.05 -11.21 -56.73
CA LEU A 157 -11.55 -10.18 -57.64
C LEU A 157 -12.57 -10.80 -58.58
N VAL A 158 -13.51 -10.01 -59.09
CA VAL A 158 -14.42 -10.44 -60.14
C VAL A 158 -14.54 -9.34 -61.20
N ASN A 159 -14.42 -9.72 -62.46
CA ASN A 159 -14.70 -8.84 -63.59
C ASN A 159 -16.12 -9.09 -64.11
N ASN A 160 -16.89 -8.01 -64.28
CA ASN A 160 -18.27 -8.03 -64.81
C ASN A 160 -19.19 -9.06 -64.11
N GLY A 161 -18.95 -9.31 -62.82
CA GLY A 161 -19.76 -10.21 -61.99
C GLY A 161 -19.67 -11.71 -62.28
N SER A 162 -18.83 -12.17 -63.21
CA SER A 162 -18.78 -13.59 -63.61
C SER A 162 -17.36 -14.18 -63.77
N ASP A 163 -16.35 -13.36 -64.08
CA ASP A 163 -14.97 -13.82 -64.27
C ASP A 163 -14.17 -13.59 -62.97
N ALA A 164 -14.22 -14.57 -62.07
CA ALA A 164 -13.60 -14.49 -60.75
C ALA A 164 -12.13 -14.93 -60.79
N LEU A 165 -11.26 -14.17 -60.11
CA LEU A 165 -9.82 -14.42 -60.00
C LEU A 165 -9.39 -14.41 -58.54
N THR A 166 -8.77 -15.51 -58.10
CA THR A 166 -8.24 -15.66 -56.73
C THR A 166 -6.75 -15.31 -56.70
N LEU A 167 -6.35 -14.43 -55.77
CA LEU A 167 -4.99 -13.96 -55.57
C LEU A 167 -4.55 -14.27 -54.13
N ASN A 168 -3.31 -14.75 -53.95
CA ASN A 168 -2.77 -15.15 -52.64
C ASN A 168 -1.45 -14.44 -52.28
N ALA A 169 -0.92 -13.61 -53.18
CA ALA A 169 0.31 -12.86 -53.00
C ALA A 169 0.31 -11.60 -53.87
N ASP A 170 1.21 -10.67 -53.53
CA ASP A 170 1.48 -9.49 -54.34
C ASP A 170 1.99 -9.87 -55.73
N GLY A 171 1.68 -9.02 -56.73
CA GLY A 171 2.13 -9.22 -58.11
C GLY A 171 1.15 -8.75 -59.16
N THR A 172 1.51 -9.00 -60.42
CA THR A 172 0.65 -8.74 -61.57
C THR A 172 -0.42 -9.83 -61.69
N PHE A 173 -1.63 -9.46 -62.09
CA PHE A 173 -2.73 -10.39 -62.35
C PHE A 173 -3.37 -10.14 -63.72
N THR A 174 -4.00 -11.16 -64.28
CA THR A 174 -4.77 -11.06 -65.53
C THR A 174 -5.96 -12.00 -65.44
N PHE A 175 -7.13 -11.48 -65.78
CA PHE A 175 -8.37 -12.23 -65.88
C PHE A 175 -8.35 -13.17 -67.08
N SER A 176 -8.93 -14.36 -66.91
CA SER A 176 -8.94 -15.41 -67.94
C SER A 176 -9.84 -15.09 -69.13
N ASN A 177 -10.94 -14.37 -68.91
CA ASN A 177 -11.88 -14.04 -69.97
C ASN A 177 -11.47 -12.72 -70.66
N ALA A 178 -10.95 -12.83 -71.87
CA ALA A 178 -10.69 -11.68 -72.73
C ALA A 178 -12.02 -11.11 -73.27
N LEU A 179 -12.09 -9.79 -73.46
CA LEU A 179 -13.29 -9.11 -73.93
C LEU A 179 -13.05 -8.44 -75.30
N PRO A 180 -14.06 -8.40 -76.19
CA PRO A 180 -13.93 -7.74 -77.49
C PRO A 180 -13.87 -6.21 -77.35
N PRO A 181 -13.31 -5.49 -78.35
CA PRO A 181 -13.39 -4.03 -78.45
C PRO A 181 -14.80 -3.47 -78.20
N GLY A 182 -14.86 -2.32 -77.52
CA GLY A 182 -16.10 -1.65 -77.15
C GLY A 182 -16.79 -2.20 -75.89
N SER A 183 -16.39 -3.36 -75.38
CA SER A 183 -16.94 -3.92 -74.14
C SER A 183 -16.56 -3.08 -72.92
N SER A 184 -17.49 -2.90 -71.98
CA SER A 184 -17.14 -2.37 -70.67
C SER A 184 -16.56 -3.45 -69.76
N TYR A 185 -15.61 -3.08 -68.91
CA TYR A 185 -15.13 -3.91 -67.82
C TYR A 185 -15.42 -3.23 -66.47
N LEU A 186 -15.62 -4.06 -65.44
CA LEU A 186 -15.85 -3.63 -64.07
C LEU A 186 -15.26 -4.68 -63.12
N VAL A 187 -14.06 -4.39 -62.63
CA VAL A 187 -13.32 -5.16 -61.63
C VAL A 187 -13.76 -4.72 -60.25
N THR A 188 -14.40 -5.63 -59.51
CA THR A 188 -14.78 -5.45 -58.11
C THR A 188 -14.17 -6.51 -57.22
N ILE A 189 -14.18 -6.28 -55.91
CA ILE A 189 -13.73 -7.26 -54.93
C ILE A 189 -14.95 -8.10 -54.55
N GLN A 190 -14.87 -9.41 -54.81
CA GLN A 190 -15.88 -10.38 -54.39
C GLN A 190 -15.66 -10.82 -52.94
N SER A 191 -14.40 -11.01 -52.53
CA SER A 191 -14.05 -11.41 -51.16
C SER A 191 -12.74 -10.76 -50.70
N GLN A 192 -12.76 -10.16 -49.51
CA GLN A 192 -11.60 -9.53 -48.88
C GLN A 192 -10.76 -10.56 -48.10
N PRO A 193 -9.44 -10.36 -47.95
CA PRO A 193 -8.64 -11.15 -47.04
C PRO A 193 -9.07 -10.91 -45.58
N ALA A 194 -8.96 -11.93 -44.72
CA ALA A 194 -9.48 -11.88 -43.35
C ALA A 194 -8.90 -10.72 -42.49
N THR A 195 -7.65 -10.30 -42.72
CA THR A 195 -6.93 -9.30 -41.91
C THR A 195 -6.60 -8.01 -42.66
N LYS A 196 -7.07 -7.87 -43.91
CA LYS A 196 -6.76 -6.73 -44.78
C LYS A 196 -8.04 -6.12 -45.34
N THR A 197 -7.93 -4.88 -45.79
CA THR A 197 -8.93 -4.24 -46.65
C THR A 197 -8.24 -3.80 -47.93
N CYS A 198 -8.70 -4.32 -49.06
CA CYS A 198 -8.22 -3.97 -50.39
C CYS A 198 -9.15 -2.99 -51.08
N THR A 199 -8.60 -2.08 -51.89
CA THR A 199 -9.34 -1.13 -52.73
C THR A 199 -8.87 -1.23 -54.18
N VAL A 200 -9.78 -1.02 -55.12
CA VAL A 200 -9.50 -1.09 -56.57
C VAL A 200 -9.49 0.32 -57.15
N THR A 201 -8.42 0.67 -57.87
CA THR A 201 -8.30 1.89 -58.67
C THR A 201 -8.19 1.52 -60.15
N ASN A 202 -8.74 2.36 -61.03
CA ASN A 202 -8.90 2.05 -62.47
C ASN A 202 -9.68 0.75 -62.75
N GLY A 203 -10.57 0.37 -61.83
CA GLY A 203 -11.33 -0.88 -61.90
C GLY A 203 -12.42 -0.90 -62.97
N SER A 204 -12.71 0.20 -63.66
CA SER A 204 -13.72 0.25 -64.72
C SER A 204 -13.26 1.03 -65.94
N GLY A 205 -13.84 0.70 -67.09
CA GLY A 205 -13.55 1.35 -68.36
C GLY A 205 -14.14 0.60 -69.55
N THR A 206 -13.79 1.04 -70.76
CA THR A 206 -14.14 0.36 -72.01
C THR A 206 -12.88 -0.16 -72.71
N ILE A 207 -12.95 -1.37 -73.26
CA ILE A 207 -11.89 -1.95 -74.07
C ILE A 207 -11.85 -1.21 -75.40
N THR A 208 -10.67 -0.72 -75.77
CA THR A 208 -10.43 -0.14 -77.09
C THR A 208 -9.79 -1.21 -77.97
N ASN A 209 -8.47 -1.17 -78.16
CA ASN A 209 -7.72 -2.12 -78.97
C ASN A 209 -6.40 -2.51 -78.30
N ALA A 210 -6.39 -2.60 -76.97
CA ALA A 210 -5.23 -3.00 -76.18
C ALA A 210 -5.65 -3.66 -74.86
N ASN A 211 -4.77 -4.53 -74.34
CA ASN A 211 -4.94 -5.13 -73.01
C ASN A 211 -4.96 -4.04 -71.93
N VAL A 212 -5.92 -4.14 -71.03
CA VAL A 212 -5.97 -3.29 -69.84
C VAL A 212 -5.01 -3.88 -68.82
N THR A 213 -4.00 -3.11 -68.40
CA THR A 213 -2.94 -3.57 -67.48
C THR A 213 -2.75 -2.64 -66.28
N ASN A 214 -3.56 -1.59 -66.19
CA ASN A 214 -3.42 -0.49 -65.23
C ASN A 214 -4.42 -0.54 -64.08
N VAL A 215 -5.13 -1.67 -63.89
CA VAL A 215 -5.94 -1.88 -62.68
C VAL A 215 -4.99 -2.01 -61.48
N ILE A 216 -5.22 -1.24 -60.43
CA ILE A 216 -4.37 -1.26 -59.24
C ILE A 216 -5.22 -1.70 -58.05
N VAL A 217 -4.74 -2.69 -57.31
CA VAL A 217 -5.36 -3.14 -56.06
C VAL A 217 -4.41 -2.90 -54.90
N ASN A 218 -4.81 -2.06 -53.96
CA ASN A 218 -4.01 -1.72 -52.78
C ASN A 218 -4.67 -2.29 -51.52
N CYS A 219 -3.95 -3.13 -50.79
CA CYS A 219 -4.41 -3.76 -49.55
C CYS A 219 -3.71 -3.16 -48.33
N SER A 220 -4.49 -2.72 -47.34
CA SER A 220 -4.00 -2.22 -46.05
C SER A 220 -4.35 -3.17 -44.92
N THR A 221 -3.48 -3.26 -43.90
CA THR A 221 -3.75 -4.08 -42.71
C THR A 221 -4.83 -3.46 -41.87
N ASN A 222 -5.84 -4.26 -41.51
CA ASN A 222 -6.84 -3.83 -40.54
C ASN A 222 -6.19 -3.73 -39.16
N THR A 223 -6.45 -2.65 -38.43
CA THR A 223 -5.91 -2.45 -37.09
C THR A 223 -7.04 -2.34 -36.07
N ARG A 224 -6.81 -2.80 -34.83
CA ARG A 224 -7.75 -2.76 -33.71
C ARG A 224 -7.14 -2.04 -32.52
N THR A 225 -7.94 -1.23 -31.85
CA THR A 225 -7.50 -0.64 -30.58
C THR A 225 -7.58 -1.67 -29.46
N VAL A 226 -6.70 -1.50 -28.47
CA VAL A 226 -6.71 -2.27 -27.23
C VAL A 226 -7.08 -1.32 -26.11
N GLY A 227 -8.06 -1.69 -25.30
CA GLY A 227 -8.60 -0.88 -24.23
C GLY A 227 -9.37 -1.73 -23.23
N GLY A 228 -9.88 -1.05 -22.22
CA GLY A 228 -10.39 -1.70 -21.04
C GLY A 228 -10.95 -0.72 -20.01
N THR A 229 -11.11 -1.21 -18.79
CA THR A 229 -11.53 -0.41 -17.65
C THR A 229 -10.59 -0.59 -16.46
N VAL A 230 -10.45 0.48 -15.68
CA VAL A 230 -9.74 0.49 -14.39
C VAL A 230 -10.74 0.77 -13.28
N SER A 231 -10.67 -0.03 -12.22
CA SER A 231 -11.48 0.14 -11.00
C SER A 231 -10.64 -0.05 -9.74
N GLY A 232 -10.98 0.66 -8.66
CA GLY A 232 -10.31 0.55 -7.37
C GLY A 232 -9.02 1.37 -7.22
N LEU A 233 -8.62 2.13 -8.24
CA LEU A 233 -7.48 3.06 -8.15
C LEU A 233 -7.85 4.20 -7.19
N ALA A 234 -7.05 4.43 -6.15
CA ALA A 234 -7.27 5.49 -5.17
C ALA A 234 -7.12 6.87 -5.81
N ALA A 235 -7.76 7.88 -5.20
CA ALA A 235 -7.59 9.26 -5.63
C ALA A 235 -6.12 9.69 -5.48
N SER A 236 -5.62 10.45 -6.46
CA SER A 236 -4.23 10.96 -6.50
C SER A 236 -3.12 9.90 -6.68
N GLU A 237 -3.47 8.64 -6.90
CA GLU A 237 -2.53 7.60 -7.32
C GLU A 237 -2.43 7.53 -8.85
N SER A 238 -1.32 6.96 -9.35
CA SER A 238 -1.15 6.69 -10.78
C SER A 238 -0.51 5.33 -11.01
N MET A 239 -0.82 4.71 -12.14
CA MET A 239 -0.14 3.51 -12.62
C MET A 239 0.20 3.66 -14.09
N VAL A 240 1.12 2.81 -14.58
CA VAL A 240 1.44 2.74 -16.00
C VAL A 240 1.10 1.35 -16.50
N LEU A 241 0.16 1.28 -17.44
CA LEU A 241 -0.11 0.08 -18.21
C LEU A 241 0.83 0.04 -19.41
N GLN A 242 1.21 -1.16 -19.84
CA GLN A 242 2.05 -1.37 -21.01
C GLN A 242 1.41 -2.44 -21.87
N ASN A 243 1.25 -2.16 -23.16
CA ASN A 243 0.89 -3.17 -24.14
C ASN A 243 2.13 -3.57 -24.98
N ASN A 244 2.36 -4.88 -25.12
CA ASN A 244 3.41 -5.46 -25.96
C ASN A 244 4.83 -4.88 -25.74
N GLY A 245 5.17 -4.53 -24.50
CA GLY A 245 6.54 -4.11 -24.13
C GLY A 245 6.95 -2.66 -24.48
N GLY A 246 6.06 -1.83 -25.06
CA GLY A 246 6.43 -0.45 -25.43
C GLY A 246 5.31 0.59 -25.57
N ASN A 247 4.05 0.18 -25.74
CA ASN A 247 2.91 1.10 -25.86
C ASN A 247 2.37 1.42 -24.46
N ASN A 248 3.04 2.35 -23.76
CA ASN A 248 2.76 2.68 -22.38
C ASN A 248 1.61 3.70 -22.26
N LEU A 249 0.76 3.54 -21.26
CA LEU A 249 -0.35 4.43 -20.96
C LEU A 249 -0.42 4.69 -19.45
N THR A 250 -0.29 5.95 -19.06
CA THR A 250 -0.47 6.40 -17.68
C THR A 250 -1.95 6.50 -17.35
N ILE A 251 -2.36 5.92 -16.23
CA ILE A 251 -3.72 5.98 -15.70
C ILE A 251 -3.70 6.72 -14.36
N ASN A 252 -4.52 7.79 -14.25
CA ASN A 252 -4.61 8.65 -13.07
C ASN A 252 -6.00 8.63 -12.41
N SER A 253 -6.95 7.87 -12.97
CA SER A 253 -8.31 7.76 -12.47
C SER A 253 -8.95 6.46 -12.91
N ASN A 254 -9.97 6.02 -12.17
CA ASN A 254 -10.87 4.94 -12.60
C ASN A 254 -11.62 5.34 -13.89
N GLY A 255 -12.05 4.35 -14.67
CA GLY A 255 -12.78 4.58 -15.92
C GLY A 255 -12.26 3.75 -17.08
N SER A 256 -12.74 4.05 -18.29
CA SER A 256 -12.26 3.40 -19.50
C SER A 256 -10.90 3.93 -19.94
N PHE A 257 -10.11 3.08 -20.57
CA PHE A 257 -8.84 3.44 -21.18
C PHE A 257 -8.71 2.80 -22.56
N THR A 258 -7.86 3.39 -23.41
CA THR A 258 -7.52 2.85 -24.73
C THR A 258 -6.09 3.22 -25.05
N PHE A 259 -5.28 2.25 -25.46
CA PHE A 259 -3.92 2.48 -25.91
C PHE A 259 -3.90 3.25 -27.25
N SER A 260 -2.92 4.13 -27.42
CA SER A 260 -2.83 5.01 -28.59
C SER A 260 -2.41 4.26 -29.87
N ALA A 261 -1.44 3.36 -29.78
CA ALA A 261 -1.04 2.54 -30.92
C ALA A 261 -1.95 1.31 -31.07
N PRO A 262 -2.68 1.16 -32.19
CA PRO A 262 -3.50 -0.01 -32.44
C PRO A 262 -2.63 -1.21 -32.83
N VAL A 263 -3.18 -2.41 -32.65
CA VAL A 263 -2.54 -3.67 -33.04
C VAL A 263 -3.11 -4.17 -34.37
N ALA A 264 -2.30 -4.82 -35.19
CA ALA A 264 -2.79 -5.43 -36.43
C ALA A 264 -3.78 -6.57 -36.14
N GLN A 265 -4.82 -6.72 -36.96
CA GLN A 265 -5.74 -7.84 -36.86
C GLN A 265 -4.98 -9.15 -37.10
N GLY A 266 -5.19 -10.13 -36.20
CA GLY A 266 -4.44 -11.39 -36.15
C GLY A 266 -3.13 -11.32 -35.34
N ALA A 267 -2.68 -10.14 -34.92
CA ALA A 267 -1.54 -10.01 -34.02
C ALA A 267 -1.96 -10.18 -32.55
N THR A 268 -1.02 -10.58 -31.70
CA THR A 268 -1.24 -10.71 -30.26
C THR A 268 -1.14 -9.35 -29.55
N TYR A 269 -1.91 -9.20 -28.48
CA TYR A 269 -1.74 -8.13 -27.49
C TYR A 269 -1.42 -8.75 -26.12
N ASN A 270 -0.69 -8.00 -25.30
CA ASN A 270 -0.32 -8.37 -23.95
C ASN A 270 -0.19 -7.11 -23.09
N VAL A 271 -1.24 -6.83 -22.33
CA VAL A 271 -1.38 -5.71 -21.41
C VAL A 271 -0.88 -6.14 -20.04
N THR A 272 0.17 -5.49 -19.57
CA THR A 272 0.78 -5.67 -18.26
C THR A 272 0.78 -4.35 -17.50
N ILE A 273 1.02 -4.42 -16.19
CA ILE A 273 1.30 -3.24 -15.38
C ILE A 273 2.82 -3.06 -15.38
N LEU A 274 3.28 -1.94 -15.94
CA LEU A 274 4.69 -1.54 -15.93
C LEU A 274 5.08 -0.93 -14.57
N THR A 275 4.20 -0.08 -14.03
CA THR A 275 4.40 0.59 -12.74
C THR A 275 3.13 0.51 -11.91
N GLN A 276 3.20 -0.11 -10.73
CA GLN A 276 2.11 -0.13 -9.76
C GLN A 276 1.93 1.24 -9.07
N PRO A 277 0.72 1.56 -8.58
CA PRO A 277 0.53 2.66 -7.64
C PRO A 277 1.37 2.49 -6.36
N THR A 278 1.59 3.57 -5.62
CA THR A 278 2.48 3.55 -4.45
C THR A 278 1.89 2.81 -3.25
N THR A 279 0.57 2.90 -3.05
CA THR A 279 -0.15 2.34 -1.90
C THR A 279 -1.07 1.17 -2.25
N GLN A 280 -1.11 0.76 -3.51
CA GLN A 280 -2.05 -0.25 -4.00
C GLN A 280 -1.37 -1.31 -4.84
N THR A 281 -2.01 -2.47 -4.93
CA THR A 281 -1.65 -3.51 -5.88
C THR A 281 -2.77 -3.64 -6.91
N CYS A 282 -2.45 -3.42 -8.17
CA CYS A 282 -3.35 -3.65 -9.29
C CYS A 282 -3.07 -5.00 -9.98
N THR A 283 -4.12 -5.61 -10.53
CA THR A 283 -4.05 -6.85 -11.31
C THR A 283 -4.78 -6.67 -12.63
N VAL A 284 -4.30 -7.36 -13.67
CA VAL A 284 -4.91 -7.32 -15.01
C VAL A 284 -5.57 -8.67 -15.30
N THR A 285 -6.84 -8.63 -15.69
CA THR A 285 -7.57 -9.77 -16.26
C THR A 285 -7.92 -9.48 -17.71
N ASN A 286 -8.03 -10.53 -18.52
CA ASN A 286 -8.16 -10.44 -19.99
C ASN A 286 -7.06 -9.60 -20.67
N GLY A 287 -5.88 -9.51 -20.03
CA GLY A 287 -4.77 -8.69 -20.49
C GLY A 287 -4.10 -9.17 -21.77
N SER A 288 -4.28 -10.44 -22.16
CA SER A 288 -3.66 -11.00 -23.35
C SER A 288 -4.67 -11.65 -24.29
N GLY A 289 -4.33 -11.72 -25.58
CA GLY A 289 -5.16 -12.34 -26.61
C GLY A 289 -4.69 -12.03 -28.02
N THR A 290 -5.50 -12.40 -29.02
CA THR A 290 -5.27 -12.08 -30.44
C THR A 290 -6.34 -11.10 -30.92
N ALA A 291 -5.95 -10.07 -31.67
CA ALA A 291 -6.87 -9.08 -32.17
C ALA A 291 -7.77 -9.63 -33.28
N GLY A 292 -9.07 -9.76 -32.98
CA GLY A 292 -10.08 -10.23 -33.94
C GLY A 292 -10.62 -9.13 -34.84
N ALA A 293 -11.87 -9.27 -35.27
CA ALA A 293 -12.53 -8.31 -36.17
C ALA A 293 -13.03 -7.03 -35.47
N SER A 294 -13.02 -6.98 -34.13
CA SER A 294 -13.51 -5.85 -33.33
C SER A 294 -12.42 -5.30 -32.41
N ASN A 295 -12.61 -4.06 -31.93
CA ASN A 295 -11.73 -3.46 -30.93
C ASN A 295 -11.81 -4.25 -29.61
N ILE A 296 -10.68 -4.36 -28.92
CA ILE A 296 -10.56 -5.03 -27.63
C ILE A 296 -10.89 -4.00 -26.56
N ILE A 297 -11.96 -4.23 -25.80
CA ILE A 297 -12.47 -3.28 -24.78
C ILE A 297 -12.66 -3.93 -23.41
N ASN A 298 -12.31 -5.21 -23.27
CA ASN A 298 -12.63 -6.06 -22.12
C ASN A 298 -11.43 -6.33 -21.21
N VAL A 299 -10.29 -5.66 -21.43
CA VAL A 299 -9.17 -5.69 -20.46
C VAL A 299 -9.67 -5.05 -19.18
N GLN A 300 -9.53 -5.73 -18.06
CA GLN A 300 -9.97 -5.22 -16.77
C GLN A 300 -8.78 -5.10 -15.83
N VAL A 301 -8.62 -3.92 -15.24
CA VAL A 301 -7.60 -3.65 -14.23
C VAL A 301 -8.29 -3.35 -12.91
N THR A 302 -7.99 -4.15 -11.89
CA THR A 302 -8.57 -3.99 -10.55
C THR A 302 -7.46 -3.72 -9.55
N CYS A 303 -7.56 -2.60 -8.84
CA CYS A 303 -6.62 -2.17 -7.81
C CYS A 303 -7.23 -2.34 -6.42
N SER A 304 -6.39 -2.71 -5.45
CA SER A 304 -6.75 -2.77 -4.04
C SER A 304 -5.67 -2.14 -3.19
N THR A 305 -6.07 -1.34 -2.21
CA THR A 305 -5.12 -0.70 -1.27
C THR A 305 -4.47 -1.76 -0.40
N ASN A 306 -3.14 -1.73 -0.33
CA ASN A 306 -2.39 -2.63 0.53
C ASN A 306 -2.72 -2.31 2.00
N ALA A 307 -2.69 -3.31 2.87
CA ALA A 307 -2.91 -3.12 4.29
C ALA A 307 -1.93 -3.98 5.09
N TYR A 308 -1.51 -3.48 6.24
CA TYR A 308 -0.46 -4.06 7.05
C TYR A 308 -0.85 -4.01 8.54
N THR A 309 -0.26 -4.85 9.37
CA THR A 309 -0.59 -4.91 10.81
C THR A 309 0.28 -3.96 11.63
N VAL A 310 -0.26 -3.47 12.74
CA VAL A 310 0.48 -2.71 13.75
C VAL A 310 0.76 -3.60 14.96
N GLY A 311 1.99 -3.56 15.45
CA GLY A 311 2.46 -4.40 16.55
C GLY A 311 3.69 -3.84 17.22
N GLY A 312 4.15 -4.55 18.24
CA GLY A 312 5.15 -4.02 19.14
C GLY A 312 5.53 -5.00 20.25
N THR A 313 6.11 -4.46 21.31
CA THR A 313 6.50 -5.22 22.51
C THR A 313 6.01 -4.53 23.77
N VAL A 314 5.52 -5.32 24.73
CA VAL A 314 5.18 -4.86 26.08
C VAL A 314 6.19 -5.40 27.10
N SER A 315 6.65 -4.53 27.99
CA SER A 315 7.60 -4.82 29.07
C SER A 315 7.15 -4.25 30.42
N GLY A 316 7.53 -4.91 31.52
CA GLY A 316 7.20 -4.48 32.89
C GLY A 316 5.75 -4.71 33.31
N LEU A 317 4.96 -5.42 32.50
CA LEU A 317 3.55 -5.68 32.76
C LEU A 317 3.37 -6.72 33.87
N SER A 318 2.54 -6.37 34.85
CA SER A 318 1.90 -7.30 35.78
C SER A 318 0.39 -7.00 35.85
N GLY A 319 -0.43 -8.04 35.74
CA GLY A 319 -1.88 -7.90 35.51
C GLY A 319 -2.24 -7.78 34.02
N THR A 320 -3.30 -7.02 33.71
CA THR A 320 -3.85 -6.89 32.34
C THR A 320 -3.84 -5.44 31.88
N VAL A 321 -3.30 -5.18 30.69
CA VAL A 321 -3.41 -3.89 30.00
C VAL A 321 -4.29 -4.07 28.76
N VAL A 322 -5.08 -3.05 28.43
CA VAL A 322 -5.82 -3.01 27.15
C VAL A 322 -5.25 -1.88 26.31
N LEU A 323 -4.66 -2.24 25.19
CA LEU A 323 -4.21 -1.30 24.16
C LEU A 323 -5.33 -1.09 23.14
N GLN A 324 -5.35 0.08 22.52
CA GLN A 324 -6.32 0.41 21.48
C GLN A 324 -5.60 1.08 20.31
N ASN A 325 -5.84 0.59 19.09
CA ASN A 325 -5.41 1.23 17.87
C ASN A 325 -6.60 1.93 17.18
N ASN A 326 -6.42 3.19 16.79
CA ASN A 326 -7.41 3.98 16.04
C ASN A 326 -8.82 3.96 16.64
N SER A 327 -8.91 4.04 17.97
CA SER A 327 -10.16 4.11 18.74
C SER A 327 -11.14 2.94 18.57
N THR A 328 -10.75 1.84 17.92
CA THR A 328 -11.67 0.76 17.52
C THR A 328 -11.10 -0.64 17.65
N ASP A 329 -9.79 -0.83 17.42
CA ASP A 329 -9.15 -2.14 17.50
C ASP A 329 -8.50 -2.32 18.89
N ASN A 330 -9.18 -3.03 19.78
CA ASN A 330 -8.76 -3.22 21.16
C ASN A 330 -8.01 -4.55 21.31
N LEU A 331 -6.89 -4.54 22.04
CA LEU A 331 -6.06 -5.71 22.31
C LEU A 331 -5.75 -5.80 23.81
N SER A 332 -6.23 -6.86 24.45
CA SER A 332 -5.94 -7.16 25.85
C SER A 332 -4.69 -8.03 25.97
N LEU A 333 -3.73 -7.62 26.81
CA LEU A 333 -2.48 -8.33 27.07
C LEU A 333 -2.32 -8.60 28.57
N SER A 334 -1.88 -9.81 28.92
CA SER A 334 -1.68 -10.26 30.31
C SER A 334 -0.26 -10.74 30.61
N SER A 335 0.67 -10.61 29.65
CA SER A 335 2.06 -11.00 29.80
C SER A 335 2.98 -10.12 28.95
N ASN A 336 4.26 -10.09 29.33
CA ASN A 336 5.31 -9.40 28.58
C ASN A 336 5.60 -10.13 27.26
N GLY A 337 6.01 -9.40 26.23
CA GLY A 337 6.39 -9.98 24.94
C GLY A 337 5.88 -9.19 23.73
N ALA A 338 5.95 -9.82 22.56
CA ALA A 338 5.47 -9.23 21.32
C ALA A 338 3.94 -9.28 21.23
N PHE A 339 3.36 -8.25 20.61
CA PHE A 339 1.93 -8.17 20.32
C PHE A 339 1.69 -7.68 18.89
N THR A 340 0.51 -7.96 18.35
CA THR A 340 0.07 -7.47 17.04
C THR A 340 -1.45 -7.30 17.06
N PHE A 341 -1.92 -6.16 16.57
CA PHE A 341 -3.34 -5.88 16.35
C PHE A 341 -3.84 -6.69 15.16
N SER A 342 -5.04 -7.28 15.29
CA SER A 342 -5.61 -8.13 14.23
C SER A 342 -6.13 -7.35 13.03
N THR A 343 -6.54 -6.09 13.22
CA THR A 343 -7.06 -5.27 12.13
C THR A 343 -5.89 -4.61 11.40
N SER A 344 -5.74 -4.95 10.12
CA SER A 344 -4.76 -4.29 9.26
C SER A 344 -5.16 -2.83 8.98
N VAL A 345 -4.18 -1.94 8.99
CA VAL A 345 -4.34 -0.53 8.62
C VAL A 345 -3.93 -0.37 7.15
N ALA A 346 -4.75 0.33 6.36
CA ALA A 346 -4.45 0.61 4.96
C ALA A 346 -3.15 1.42 4.81
N GLN A 347 -2.34 1.10 3.81
CA GLN A 347 -1.13 1.84 3.48
C GLN A 347 -1.46 3.31 3.20
N GLY A 348 -0.72 4.24 3.81
CA GLY A 348 -0.99 5.67 3.76
C GLY A 348 -2.02 6.17 4.78
N ALA A 349 -2.77 5.30 5.46
CA ALA A 349 -3.65 5.68 6.56
C ALA A 349 -2.88 5.81 7.89
N PRO A 350 -3.35 6.65 8.83
CA PRO A 350 -2.72 6.79 10.13
C PRO A 350 -3.02 5.59 11.04
N TYR A 351 -2.09 5.31 11.96
CA TYR A 351 -2.32 4.48 13.13
C TYR A 351 -2.04 5.28 14.41
N ASN A 352 -2.72 4.93 15.49
CA ASN A 352 -2.56 5.57 16.79
C ASN A 352 -2.90 4.56 17.90
N VAL A 353 -1.86 4.02 18.52
CA VAL A 353 -1.89 3.07 19.63
C VAL A 353 -1.84 3.83 20.95
N THR A 354 -2.87 3.63 21.77
CA THR A 354 -3.00 4.21 23.11
C THR A 354 -3.28 3.11 24.12
N VAL A 355 -3.11 3.44 25.41
CA VAL A 355 -3.61 2.60 26.49
C VAL A 355 -5.08 2.96 26.72
N LEU A 356 -5.97 2.01 26.47
CA LEU A 356 -7.40 2.16 26.77
C LEU A 356 -7.69 1.86 28.25
N THR A 357 -7.00 0.87 28.83
CA THR A 357 -7.18 0.49 30.24
C THR A 357 -5.83 0.14 30.85
N GLN A 358 -5.46 0.86 31.91
CA GLN A 358 -4.24 0.59 32.66
C GLN A 358 -4.40 -0.65 33.55
N PRO A 359 -3.34 -1.45 33.74
CA PRO A 359 -3.31 -2.49 34.76
C PRO A 359 -3.42 -1.88 36.17
N THR A 360 -4.01 -2.62 37.10
CA THR A 360 -4.11 -2.22 38.50
C THR A 360 -2.72 -2.09 39.13
N GLY A 361 -2.44 -0.94 39.77
CA GLY A 361 -1.17 -0.70 40.46
C GLY A 361 0.02 -0.35 39.54
N GLN A 362 -0.20 -0.19 38.24
CA GLN A 362 0.83 0.16 37.26
C GLN A 362 0.36 1.29 36.33
N THR A 363 1.33 1.94 35.69
CA THR A 363 1.10 2.87 34.58
C THR A 363 1.92 2.40 33.39
N CYS A 364 1.23 2.05 32.30
CA CYS A 364 1.83 1.77 31.01
C CYS A 364 1.87 3.03 30.14
N THR A 365 2.99 3.26 29.46
CA THR A 365 3.16 4.32 28.47
C THR A 365 3.52 3.74 27.11
N VAL A 366 3.06 4.38 26.05
CA VAL A 366 3.30 3.95 24.65
C VAL A 366 4.36 4.84 24.02
N MET A 367 5.35 4.22 23.39
CA MET A 367 6.40 4.82 22.58
C MET A 367 6.21 4.39 21.12
N ASN A 368 6.45 5.29 20.17
CA ASN A 368 6.18 5.06 18.74
C ASN A 368 4.73 4.64 18.45
N GLY A 369 3.79 5.08 19.28
CA GLY A 369 2.38 4.67 19.21
C GLY A 369 1.63 5.22 18.00
N SER A 370 2.11 6.27 17.35
CA SER A 370 1.43 6.89 16.21
C SER A 370 2.32 7.02 14.98
N GLY A 371 1.70 7.06 13.80
CA GLY A 371 2.38 7.21 12.52
C GLY A 371 1.46 6.99 11.33
N THR A 372 2.04 6.95 10.12
CA THR A 372 1.35 6.60 8.88
C THR A 372 1.81 5.22 8.42
N MET A 373 0.88 4.37 7.97
CA MET A 373 1.21 3.02 7.58
C MET A 373 2.07 2.99 6.30
N GLY A 374 3.28 2.44 6.40
CA GLY A 374 4.22 2.26 5.29
C GLY A 374 3.96 1.00 4.47
N GLY A 375 4.94 0.61 3.65
CA GLY A 375 4.90 -0.61 2.81
C GLY A 375 5.22 -1.92 3.55
N GLY A 376 4.86 -2.02 4.83
CA GLY A 376 5.18 -3.17 5.67
C GLY A 376 4.60 -3.06 7.08
N ASN A 377 4.63 -4.16 7.83
CA ASN A 377 4.11 -4.22 9.20
C ASN A 377 4.91 -3.30 10.14
N VAL A 378 4.20 -2.59 11.01
CA VAL A 378 4.81 -1.81 12.10
C VAL A 378 5.03 -2.77 13.26
N THR A 379 6.27 -2.88 13.76
CA THR A 379 6.64 -3.84 14.82
C THR A 379 7.40 -3.18 15.99
N ASN A 380 7.48 -1.86 16.00
CA ASN A 380 8.33 -1.08 16.92
C ASN A 380 7.54 -0.24 17.93
N VAL A 381 6.23 -0.50 18.11
CA VAL A 381 5.46 0.11 19.19
C VAL A 381 5.98 -0.43 20.51
N GLY A 382 6.55 0.44 21.34
CA GLY A 382 7.04 0.06 22.67
C GLY A 382 5.98 0.37 23.72
N VAL A 383 5.63 -0.59 24.58
CA VAL A 383 4.77 -0.35 25.74
C VAL A 383 5.55 -0.67 27.00
N ASN A 384 5.79 0.33 27.83
CA ASN A 384 6.54 0.17 29.08
C ASN A 384 5.62 0.41 30.27
N CYS A 385 5.46 -0.59 31.13
CA CYS A 385 4.65 -0.53 32.34
C CYS A 385 5.55 -0.43 33.57
N VAL A 386 5.23 0.51 34.46
CA VAL A 386 5.95 0.73 35.71
C VAL A 386 4.99 0.68 36.89
N MET A 387 5.44 0.09 38.00
CA MET A 387 4.66 0.06 39.25
C MET A 387 4.45 1.49 39.76
N ASN A 388 3.23 1.79 40.18
CA ASN A 388 2.88 3.08 40.76
C ASN A 388 3.34 3.09 42.22
N THR A 389 4.49 3.71 42.51
CA THR A 389 5.06 3.76 43.86
C THR A 389 4.34 4.79 44.74
N THR A 390 4.32 4.56 46.05
CA THR A 390 3.85 5.52 47.05
C THR A 390 4.76 5.59 48.27
N THR A 391 4.50 6.54 49.15
CA THR A 391 5.27 6.78 50.39
C THR A 391 4.36 6.62 51.59
N LEU A 392 4.78 5.82 52.56
CA LEU A 392 4.11 5.66 53.85
C LEU A 392 4.87 6.45 54.94
N SER A 393 4.15 6.90 55.95
CA SER A 393 4.72 7.46 57.18
C SER A 393 3.96 6.96 58.40
N MET A 394 4.65 6.95 59.54
CA MET A 394 4.07 6.64 60.85
C MET A 394 4.06 7.89 61.73
N SER A 395 3.05 8.03 62.58
CA SER A 395 2.89 9.21 63.45
C SER A 395 4.00 9.37 64.49
N ILE A 396 4.69 8.29 64.85
CA ILE A 396 5.72 8.23 65.88
C ILE A 396 6.78 7.18 65.52
N SER A 397 8.06 7.44 65.85
CA SER A 397 9.16 6.50 65.62
C SER A 397 9.43 5.59 66.82
N ASN A 398 9.19 6.08 68.04
CA ASN A 398 9.32 5.35 69.29
C ASN A 398 8.04 5.53 70.11
N LEU A 399 7.45 4.44 70.56
CA LEU A 399 6.24 4.41 71.39
C LEU A 399 6.51 3.70 72.71
N ALA A 400 6.42 4.44 73.81
CA ALA A 400 6.42 3.88 75.15
C ALA A 400 5.00 3.81 75.72
N LEU A 401 4.65 2.67 76.30
CA LEU A 401 3.42 2.43 77.06
C LEU A 401 3.78 2.07 78.51
N SER A 402 2.88 2.29 79.45
CA SER A 402 2.99 1.73 80.81
C SER A 402 2.28 0.37 80.87
N VAL A 403 2.72 -0.54 81.74
CA VAL A 403 1.98 -1.79 82.03
C VAL A 403 0.64 -1.49 82.70
N THR A 404 -0.34 -2.39 82.57
CA THR A 404 -1.65 -2.26 83.22
C THR A 404 -1.57 -2.51 84.72
N GLY A 405 -2.38 -1.79 85.49
CA GLY A 405 -2.59 -2.06 86.90
C GLY A 405 -1.53 -1.45 87.82
N LEU A 406 -0.67 -0.56 87.31
CA LEU A 406 0.07 0.36 88.18
C LEU A 406 -0.92 1.37 88.76
N THR A 407 -0.96 1.44 90.08
CA THR A 407 -1.45 2.62 90.77
C THR A 407 -0.40 3.71 90.66
N GLU A 408 -0.60 4.62 89.71
CA GLU A 408 0.20 5.83 89.57
C GLU A 408 0.02 6.68 90.83
N TYR A 409 1.11 7.01 91.49
CA TYR A 409 1.05 7.71 92.77
C TYR A 409 0.64 9.17 92.54
N GLY A 410 -0.44 9.62 93.20
CA GLY A 410 -0.84 11.04 93.24
C GLY A 410 -1.92 11.49 92.25
N VAL A 411 -2.48 10.58 91.43
CA VAL A 411 -3.51 10.92 90.42
C VAL A 411 -4.90 10.44 90.88
N SER A 412 -5.87 11.35 91.04
CA SER A 412 -7.26 11.00 91.40
C SER A 412 -8.17 10.91 90.18
N GLY A 413 -8.65 9.69 89.88
CA GLY A 413 -9.53 9.36 88.74
C GLY A 413 -8.89 8.34 87.79
N THR A 414 -9.64 7.34 87.31
CA THR A 414 -9.14 6.35 86.34
C THR A 414 -8.88 7.01 84.99
N PRO A 415 -7.77 6.70 84.29
CA PRO A 415 -7.11 5.39 84.26
C PRO A 415 -5.78 5.34 85.03
N SER A 416 -5.62 4.28 85.82
CA SER A 416 -4.40 3.89 86.52
C SER A 416 -3.51 3.08 85.58
N SER A 417 -2.64 3.74 84.80
CA SER A 417 -1.70 3.12 83.84
C SER A 417 -2.32 2.14 82.81
N GLY A 418 -1.52 1.67 81.87
CA GLY A 418 -1.94 0.65 80.91
C GLY A 418 -2.92 1.13 79.85
N LEU A 419 -2.96 2.42 79.56
CA LEU A 419 -3.81 2.95 78.50
C LEU A 419 -3.29 2.63 77.11
N ALA A 420 -4.23 2.23 76.25
CA ALA A 420 -3.92 1.92 74.87
C ALA A 420 -3.38 3.14 74.11
N ARG A 421 -2.40 2.90 73.23
CA ARG A 421 -1.79 3.92 72.37
C ARG A 421 -2.01 3.62 70.91
N VAL A 422 -2.09 4.67 70.10
CA VAL A 422 -2.46 4.63 68.69
C VAL A 422 -1.28 5.06 67.84
N ILE A 423 -0.87 4.19 66.91
CA ILE A 423 0.07 4.49 65.83
C ILE A 423 -0.77 4.76 64.59
N THR A 424 -0.64 5.95 64.00
CA THR A 424 -1.32 6.29 62.74
C THR A 424 -0.36 6.10 61.58
N ILE A 425 -0.77 5.31 60.59
CA ILE A 425 -0.09 5.14 59.31
C ILE A 425 -0.79 6.04 58.31
N THR A 426 -0.02 6.87 57.61
CA THR A 426 -0.53 7.77 56.58
C THR A 426 0.17 7.46 55.26
N ASN A 427 -0.60 7.34 54.19
CA ASN A 427 -0.06 7.32 52.84
C ASN A 427 0.13 8.77 52.37
N THR A 428 1.35 9.26 52.39
CA THR A 428 1.70 10.64 52.00
C THR A 428 2.01 10.77 50.51
N GLY A 429 2.04 9.66 49.78
CA GLY A 429 2.24 9.66 48.33
C GLY A 429 0.94 9.79 47.53
N SER A 430 1.10 9.80 46.20
CA SER A 430 0.02 10.04 45.23
C SER A 430 -0.68 8.77 44.75
N SER A 431 -0.14 7.58 45.06
CA SER A 431 -0.70 6.30 44.64
C SER A 431 -1.26 5.54 45.84
N THR A 432 -2.30 4.74 45.63
CA THR A 432 -2.81 3.82 46.67
C THR A 432 -1.74 2.80 47.02
N ALA A 433 -1.46 2.61 48.31
CA ALA A 433 -0.62 1.50 48.77
C ALA A 433 -1.39 0.18 48.61
N VAL A 434 -0.76 -0.85 48.06
CA VAL A 434 -1.40 -2.15 47.78
C VAL A 434 -0.71 -3.28 48.53
N ASN A 435 -1.51 -4.28 48.91
CA ASN A 435 -1.09 -5.39 49.77
C ASN A 435 -0.43 -4.90 51.06
N LEU A 436 -1.03 -3.87 51.66
CA LEU A 436 -0.61 -3.34 52.94
C LEU A 436 -0.66 -4.45 54.00
N SER A 437 0.47 -4.67 54.67
CA SER A 437 0.62 -5.71 55.68
C SER A 437 1.26 -5.12 56.93
N ILE A 438 0.76 -5.55 58.09
CA ILE A 438 1.24 -5.14 59.41
C ILE A 438 1.90 -6.36 60.05
N THR A 439 3.17 -6.22 60.40
CA THR A 439 3.95 -7.23 61.11
C THR A 439 4.23 -6.72 62.53
N PRO A 440 3.46 -7.16 63.54
CA PRO A 440 3.72 -6.79 64.92
C PRO A 440 4.96 -7.53 65.46
N PRO A 441 5.62 -7.00 66.51
CA PRO A 441 6.65 -7.73 67.22
C PRO A 441 6.04 -8.86 68.07
N THR A 442 6.90 -9.68 68.69
CA THR A 442 6.44 -10.57 69.76
C THR A 442 6.07 -9.72 70.97
N TRP A 443 4.78 -9.60 71.26
CA TRP A 443 4.28 -8.76 72.35
C TRP A 443 4.63 -9.35 73.73
N PRO A 444 4.94 -8.51 74.74
CA PRO A 444 4.99 -8.95 76.13
C PRO A 444 3.68 -9.59 76.56
N ALA A 445 3.73 -10.52 77.51
CA ALA A 445 2.54 -11.26 77.94
C ALA A 445 1.38 -10.32 78.35
N GLY A 446 0.20 -10.56 77.78
CA GLY A 446 -1.01 -9.75 77.98
C GLY A 446 -1.09 -8.48 77.13
N THR A 447 -0.03 -8.09 76.43
CA THR A 447 -0.07 -6.97 75.46
C THR A 447 -0.68 -7.46 74.15
N ALA A 448 -1.60 -6.69 73.60
CA ALA A 448 -2.29 -7.00 72.34
C ALA A 448 -2.31 -5.78 71.42
N HIS A 449 -2.62 -6.02 70.16
CA HIS A 449 -2.85 -4.96 69.18
C HIS A 449 -4.14 -5.22 68.41
N LEU A 450 -4.77 -4.15 67.95
CA LEU A 450 -5.87 -4.16 67.01
C LEU A 450 -5.54 -3.18 65.89
N THR A 451 -5.97 -3.46 64.67
CA THR A 451 -5.82 -2.53 63.54
C THR A 451 -7.10 -2.40 62.75
N ASN A 452 -7.33 -1.22 62.18
CA ASN A 452 -8.37 -0.98 61.18
C ASN A 452 -7.81 -0.86 59.75
N CYS A 453 -6.49 -1.05 59.58
CA CYS A 453 -5.86 -1.02 58.27
C CYS A 453 -6.34 -2.21 57.43
N GLY A 454 -6.88 -1.94 56.24
CA GLY A 454 -7.18 -2.95 55.24
C GLY A 454 -5.94 -3.34 54.43
N SER A 455 -6.14 -4.13 53.37
CA SER A 455 -5.07 -4.52 52.43
C SER A 455 -4.63 -3.38 51.49
N THR A 456 -5.30 -2.23 51.53
CA THR A 456 -4.95 -1.05 50.72
C THR A 456 -5.10 0.23 51.52
N LEU A 457 -4.28 1.24 51.23
CA LEU A 457 -4.42 2.59 51.81
C LEU A 457 -4.39 3.63 50.70
N ALA A 458 -5.53 4.30 50.46
CA ALA A 458 -5.66 5.32 49.43
C ALA A 458 -4.64 6.46 49.61
N ALA A 459 -4.32 7.16 48.52
CA ALA A 459 -3.48 8.37 48.59
C ALA A 459 -4.07 9.39 49.58
N SER A 460 -3.23 9.98 50.42
CA SER A 460 -3.62 10.85 51.55
C SER A 460 -4.51 10.19 52.61
N GLY A 461 -4.80 8.88 52.50
CA GLY A 461 -5.55 8.13 53.48
C GLY A 461 -4.71 7.77 54.70
N SER A 462 -5.38 7.50 55.82
CA SER A 462 -4.74 7.01 57.03
C SER A 462 -5.50 5.84 57.65
N CYS A 463 -4.78 5.02 58.39
CA CYS A 463 -5.32 3.95 59.21
C CYS A 463 -4.50 3.85 60.51
N THR A 464 -4.97 3.08 61.49
CA THR A 464 -4.42 3.06 62.83
C THR A 464 -4.16 1.64 63.34
N ILE A 465 -3.14 1.54 64.18
CA ILE A 465 -2.83 0.37 65.02
C ILE A 465 -2.96 0.83 66.47
N THR A 466 -3.88 0.21 67.21
CA THR A 466 -4.08 0.45 68.63
C THR A 466 -3.37 -0.66 69.41
N VAL A 467 -2.35 -0.30 70.18
CA VAL A 467 -1.62 -1.21 71.06
C VAL A 467 -2.17 -1.06 72.47
N THR A 468 -2.68 -2.15 73.05
CA THR A 468 -3.17 -2.20 74.42
C THR A 468 -2.16 -2.97 75.27
N PRO A 469 -1.47 -2.31 76.22
CA PRO A 469 -0.45 -2.97 77.03
C PRO A 469 -1.08 -3.98 78.00
N GLY A 470 -0.31 -4.99 78.37
CA GLY A 470 -0.64 -5.94 79.44
C GLY A 470 0.06 -5.60 80.76
N SER A 471 0.03 -6.53 81.70
CA SER A 471 0.70 -6.38 83.01
C SER A 471 2.20 -6.69 82.99
N THR A 472 2.73 -7.21 81.86
CA THR A 472 4.14 -7.60 81.73
C THR A 472 4.92 -6.57 80.92
N ALA A 473 6.04 -6.09 81.48
CA ALA A 473 6.93 -5.17 80.79
C ALA A 473 7.72 -5.86 79.66
N THR A 474 8.25 -5.06 78.74
CA THR A 474 9.11 -5.54 77.66
C THR A 474 10.42 -6.08 78.24
N SER A 475 10.88 -7.21 77.71
CA SER A 475 12.11 -7.85 78.18
C SER A 475 13.36 -7.28 77.52
N ASP A 476 14.51 -7.50 78.15
CA ASP A 476 15.84 -7.33 77.54
C ASP A 476 16.24 -8.47 76.56
N GLY A 477 15.30 -9.37 76.26
CA GLY A 477 15.52 -10.61 75.50
C GLY A 477 15.50 -11.87 76.38
N THR A 478 15.58 -11.71 77.71
CA THR A 478 15.51 -12.83 78.66
C THR A 478 14.46 -12.62 79.74
N ASN A 479 14.41 -11.43 80.36
CA ASN A 479 13.53 -11.15 81.50
C ASN A 479 12.81 -9.81 81.32
N PRO A 480 11.55 -9.67 81.77
CA PRO A 480 10.87 -8.38 81.82
C PRO A 480 11.68 -7.33 82.60
N CYS A 481 11.77 -6.10 82.09
CA CYS A 481 12.58 -5.03 82.68
C CYS A 481 12.13 -4.56 84.08
N SER A 482 11.08 -5.16 84.64
CA SER A 482 10.52 -4.88 85.96
C SER A 482 11.28 -5.50 87.14
N SER A 483 12.26 -6.37 86.91
CA SER A 483 12.85 -7.22 87.96
C SER A 483 14.28 -6.85 88.37
N ASN A 484 15.10 -6.26 87.49
CA ASN A 484 16.54 -6.07 87.74
C ASN A 484 17.10 -4.77 87.16
N GLY A 485 16.27 -3.79 86.80
CA GLY A 485 16.81 -2.55 86.31
C GLY A 485 17.40 -2.63 84.90
N THR A 486 16.83 -3.44 83.99
CA THR A 486 17.41 -3.65 82.66
C THR A 486 16.77 -2.75 81.61
N ALA A 487 17.49 -2.50 80.51
CA ALA A 487 16.96 -1.78 79.36
C ALA A 487 16.12 -2.73 78.48
N PRO A 488 14.85 -2.43 78.19
CA PRO A 488 14.04 -3.28 77.34
C PRO A 488 14.58 -3.27 75.91
N LEU A 489 14.52 -4.43 75.23
CA LEU A 489 14.77 -4.52 73.80
C LEU A 489 13.49 -4.13 73.06
N PRO A 490 13.46 -3.01 72.30
CA PRO A 490 12.25 -2.56 71.63
C PRO A 490 11.74 -3.57 70.59
N GLY A 491 10.43 -3.73 70.54
CA GLY A 491 9.76 -4.50 69.48
C GLY A 491 9.33 -3.59 68.34
N ALA A 492 9.75 -3.87 67.11
CA ALA A 492 9.36 -3.07 65.95
C ALA A 492 7.99 -3.51 65.39
N VAL A 493 7.03 -2.58 65.34
CA VAL A 493 5.83 -2.73 64.50
C VAL A 493 6.19 -2.28 63.09
N GLN A 494 6.19 -3.20 62.13
CA GLN A 494 6.54 -2.92 60.75
C GLN A 494 5.29 -2.88 59.86
N VAL A 495 5.23 -1.93 58.94
CA VAL A 495 4.16 -1.82 57.95
C VAL A 495 4.78 -1.74 56.57
N SER A 496 4.43 -2.72 55.73
CA SER A 496 4.94 -2.88 54.37
C SER A 496 3.80 -2.82 53.35
N ALA A 497 4.12 -2.41 52.12
CA ALA A 497 3.24 -2.53 50.97
C ALA A 497 4.09 -2.85 49.73
N ASP A 498 3.52 -3.52 48.73
CA ASP A 498 4.29 -3.96 47.54
C ASP A 498 4.88 -2.79 46.75
N ASN A 499 4.24 -1.62 46.82
CA ASN A 499 4.60 -0.42 46.11
C ASN A 499 5.09 0.72 47.02
N ALA A 500 5.49 0.43 48.26
CA ALA A 500 6.07 1.41 49.18
C ALA A 500 7.24 0.81 49.99
N THR A 501 8.15 1.67 50.44
CA THR A 501 9.17 1.28 51.40
C THR A 501 8.53 0.96 52.76
N THR A 502 9.02 -0.08 53.43
CA THR A 502 8.54 -0.47 54.77
C THR A 502 8.86 0.62 55.78
N VAL A 503 7.88 0.95 56.63
CA VAL A 503 8.03 1.88 57.76
C VAL A 503 7.91 1.12 59.09
N SER A 504 8.58 1.59 60.12
CA SER A 504 8.57 0.94 61.44
C SER A 504 8.51 1.92 62.60
N THR A 505 7.81 1.51 63.66
CA THR A 505 7.79 2.17 64.97
C THR A 505 8.30 1.18 66.00
N ASP A 506 9.28 1.58 66.78
CA ASP A 506 9.76 0.79 67.93
C ASP A 506 8.81 0.98 69.11
N VAL A 507 8.37 -0.12 69.72
CA VAL A 507 7.40 -0.13 70.81
C VAL A 507 7.99 -0.79 72.04
N VAL A 508 7.83 -0.14 73.18
CA VAL A 508 8.19 -0.67 74.50
C VAL A 508 7.03 -0.51 75.48
N VAL A 509 6.78 -1.54 76.27
CA VAL A 509 5.91 -1.51 77.44
C VAL A 509 6.79 -1.46 78.68
N LEU A 510 6.64 -0.43 79.49
CA LEU A 510 7.51 -0.10 80.61
C LEU A 510 6.77 -0.33 81.93
N SER A 511 7.52 -0.74 82.94
CA SER A 511 7.09 -0.77 84.34
C SER A 511 8.11 -0.01 85.19
N TYR A 512 7.83 0.13 86.49
CA TYR A 512 8.80 0.70 87.42
C TYR A 512 10.09 -0.12 87.40
N GLY A 513 11.23 0.58 87.43
CA GLY A 513 12.55 -0.04 87.39
C GLY A 513 13.12 -0.31 86.00
N CYS A 514 12.35 -0.21 84.92
CA CYS A 514 12.94 -0.34 83.57
C CYS A 514 13.96 0.78 83.30
N ILE A 515 15.09 0.48 82.65
CA ILE A 515 16.01 1.52 82.14
C ILE A 515 15.49 2.01 80.79
N TYR A 516 15.08 3.27 80.71
CA TYR A 516 14.61 3.89 79.48
C TYR A 516 15.18 5.30 79.36
N GLN A 517 15.59 5.70 78.15
CA GLN A 517 16.23 7.01 77.91
C GLN A 517 17.41 7.33 78.87
N GLY A 518 18.16 6.30 79.28
CA GLY A 518 19.37 6.44 80.12
C GLY A 518 19.14 6.42 81.64
N GLY A 519 17.89 6.24 82.11
CA GLY A 519 17.57 6.22 83.54
C GLY A 519 16.50 5.19 83.94
N TYR A 520 16.41 4.87 85.23
CA TYR A 520 15.37 4.03 85.82
C TYR A 520 14.03 4.74 85.86
N VAL A 521 13.01 4.17 85.23
CA VAL A 521 11.64 4.72 85.26
C VAL A 521 11.06 4.58 86.67
N TYR A 522 10.65 5.69 87.28
CA TYR A 522 10.07 5.71 88.63
C TYR A 522 8.76 6.50 88.74
N ALA A 523 8.36 7.19 87.67
CA ALA A 523 7.05 7.81 87.55
C ALA A 523 6.56 7.70 86.11
N PHE A 524 5.27 7.41 85.93
CA PHE A 524 4.59 7.51 84.64
C PHE A 524 3.68 8.74 84.66
N ASP A 525 3.29 9.19 83.47
CA ASP A 525 2.16 10.08 83.23
C ASP A 525 1.39 9.49 82.06
N ASP A 526 0.34 8.72 82.36
CA ASP A 526 -0.49 8.08 81.34
C ASP A 526 -1.58 8.99 80.78
N THR A 527 -1.64 10.26 81.19
CA THR A 527 -2.64 11.23 80.74
C THR A 527 -2.29 11.91 79.41
N THR A 528 -1.08 11.68 78.89
CA THR A 528 -0.66 12.12 77.56
C THR A 528 -1.66 11.67 76.49
N PRO A 529 -1.85 12.43 75.39
CA PRO A 529 -2.70 12.01 74.29
C PRO A 529 -2.38 10.59 73.82
N ASN A 530 -3.40 9.79 73.52
CA ASN A 530 -3.22 8.40 73.11
C ASN A 530 -2.42 8.22 71.79
N THR A 531 -2.14 9.30 71.06
CA THR A 531 -1.27 9.33 69.88
C THR A 531 0.21 9.56 70.20
N SER A 532 0.56 9.71 71.48
CA SER A 532 1.92 9.95 71.97
C SER A 532 2.34 8.88 72.98
N SER A 533 3.65 8.77 73.23
CA SER A 533 4.18 7.93 74.30
C SER A 533 3.66 8.37 75.67
N VAL A 534 3.59 7.43 76.60
CA VAL A 534 3.42 7.73 78.04
C VAL A 534 4.48 8.75 78.47
N GLY A 535 4.06 9.75 79.24
CA GLY A 535 4.97 10.66 79.93
C GLY A 535 5.59 10.00 81.16
N GLY A 536 6.46 10.72 81.86
CA GLY A 536 7.03 10.19 83.10
C GLY A 536 8.38 10.77 83.44
N LYS A 537 9.05 10.12 84.40
CA LYS A 537 10.37 10.52 84.89
C LYS A 537 11.29 9.32 85.05
N VAL A 538 12.57 9.58 84.80
CA VAL A 538 13.65 8.61 84.95
C VAL A 538 14.69 9.12 85.93
N ALA A 539 15.19 8.24 86.80
CA ALA A 539 16.30 8.50 87.69
C ALA A 539 17.59 8.08 86.98
N THR A 540 18.60 8.94 86.93
CA THR A 540 19.86 8.64 86.22
C THR A 540 20.52 7.34 86.70
N THR A 541 21.15 6.61 85.78
CA THR A 541 21.89 5.36 86.07
C THR A 541 23.30 5.61 86.60
N SER A 542 23.80 6.84 86.53
CA SER A 542 25.11 7.24 87.00
C SER A 542 25.00 8.23 88.15
N ASP A 543 25.70 7.96 89.24
CA ASP A 543 25.87 8.94 90.31
C ASP A 543 26.53 10.21 89.76
N GLN A 544 25.97 11.37 90.10
CA GLN A 544 26.52 12.67 89.71
C GLN A 544 27.51 13.21 90.75
N ALA A 545 27.72 12.50 91.87
CA ALA A 545 28.69 12.84 92.90
C ALA A 545 29.74 11.74 93.09
N ALA A 546 30.97 12.13 93.45
CA ALA A 546 32.01 11.16 93.82
C ALA A 546 31.69 10.54 95.21
N PRO A 547 31.97 9.24 95.42
CA PRO A 547 31.85 8.63 96.75
C PRO A 547 32.70 9.41 97.76
N TYR A 548 32.08 9.89 98.84
CA TYR A 548 32.84 10.47 99.95
C TYR A 548 33.59 9.36 100.68
N PRO A 549 34.76 9.59 101.32
CA PRO A 549 35.75 8.54 101.58
C PRO A 549 35.34 7.35 102.45
N ASN A 550 34.14 7.31 103.05
CA ASN A 550 33.66 6.18 103.86
C ASN A 550 32.13 5.94 103.79
N GLY A 551 31.43 6.32 102.71
CA GLY A 551 30.00 6.00 102.58
C GLY A 551 29.28 6.73 101.44
N ILE A 552 28.15 6.17 101.03
CA ILE A 552 27.25 6.77 100.03
C ILE A 552 26.64 8.04 100.65
N VAL A 553 26.85 9.20 100.02
CA VAL A 553 26.24 10.47 100.42
C VAL A 553 25.01 10.72 99.55
N TRP A 554 23.82 10.75 100.16
CA TRP A 554 22.57 11.17 99.49
C TRP A 554 22.10 12.54 100.00
N SER A 555 22.97 13.57 99.95
CA SER A 555 22.59 14.97 100.28
C SER A 555 23.57 16.01 99.74
N SER A 556 23.05 17.12 99.18
CA SER A 556 23.81 18.22 98.56
C SER A 556 24.06 19.42 99.47
N ASN A 557 24.14 19.22 100.79
CA ASN A 557 24.59 20.25 101.71
C ASN A 557 25.50 19.65 102.78
N GLY A 558 26.70 19.26 102.33
CA GLY A 558 27.87 19.14 103.18
C GLY A 558 28.27 20.51 103.75
N GLY A 559 27.46 21.03 104.68
CA GLY A 559 27.86 22.04 105.63
C GLY A 559 28.43 21.35 106.86
N THR A 560 29.70 21.60 107.17
CA THR A 560 30.35 21.14 108.40
C THR A 560 29.64 21.72 109.62
N GLY A 561 28.99 20.88 110.43
CA GLY A 561 28.27 21.35 111.60
C GLY A 561 28.06 20.27 112.66
N GLY A 562 29.11 19.57 113.07
CA GLY A 562 29.11 18.88 114.35
C GLY A 562 29.30 19.91 115.47
N GLY A 563 28.28 20.14 116.30
CA GLY A 563 28.44 20.94 117.52
C GLY A 563 27.17 21.45 118.19
N THR A 564 26.65 20.63 119.11
CA THR A 564 25.87 20.98 120.31
C THR A 564 24.45 21.55 120.19
N GLY A 565 23.48 20.64 120.34
CA GLY A 565 22.30 20.82 121.20
C GLY A 565 21.13 21.65 120.66
N GLY A 566 19.99 21.02 120.43
CA GLY A 566 18.72 21.72 120.26
C GLY A 566 17.60 20.82 119.79
N SER A 567 16.53 20.77 120.56
CA SER A 567 15.23 20.16 120.27
C SER A 567 14.56 20.79 119.04
N ASP A 568 14.79 20.22 117.86
CA ASP A 568 14.06 20.56 116.64
C ASP A 568 13.41 19.28 116.04
N PRO A 569 12.08 19.21 115.86
CA PRO A 569 11.40 18.05 115.26
C PRO A 569 11.67 17.83 113.77
N VAL A 570 12.63 18.52 113.16
CA VAL A 570 12.81 18.56 111.69
C VAL A 570 14.06 17.82 111.20
N ASP A 571 14.82 17.14 112.07
CA ASP A 571 16.02 16.38 111.63
C ASP A 571 16.02 14.92 112.12
N VAL A 572 15.24 14.09 111.40
CA VAL A 572 15.62 12.74 110.89
C VAL A 572 14.50 12.25 109.97
N SER A 573 14.39 12.86 108.78
CA SER A 573 13.67 12.24 107.68
C SER A 573 14.52 11.10 107.14
N TYR A 574 14.18 9.87 107.51
CA TYR A 574 14.51 8.73 106.65
C TYR A 574 13.82 8.96 105.28
N ASP A 575 14.51 8.58 104.20
CA ASP A 575 13.96 8.45 102.83
C ASP A 575 13.54 9.70 102.04
N THR A 576 14.47 10.64 101.80
CA THR A 576 14.32 11.52 100.62
C THR A 576 15.63 11.66 99.85
N LEU A 577 15.61 11.26 98.58
CA LEU A 577 16.67 11.47 97.60
C LEU A 577 16.63 12.96 97.17
N PRO A 578 17.61 13.80 97.53
CA PRO A 578 17.55 15.22 97.19
C PRO A 578 17.79 15.43 95.70
N GLY A 579 16.88 16.16 95.05
CA GLY A 579 16.82 16.36 93.59
C GLY A 579 15.60 15.71 92.94
N ILE A 580 14.98 14.70 93.59
CA ILE A 580 13.62 14.25 93.29
C ILE A 580 12.72 14.87 94.36
N ALA A 581 12.18 16.07 94.07
CA ALA A 581 11.21 16.67 94.97
C ALA A 581 9.95 15.78 95.05
N LEU A 582 9.44 15.59 96.29
CA LEU A 582 8.07 15.14 96.63
C LEU A 582 6.94 15.93 95.93
N ALA A 583 7.29 16.98 95.19
CA ALA A 583 6.41 17.82 94.41
C ALA A 583 7.00 18.00 93.01
N SER A 584 6.88 16.97 92.17
CA SER A 584 7.20 17.11 90.75
C SER A 584 6.54 15.94 89.99
N THR A 585 5.24 15.92 89.73
CA THR A 585 4.38 16.97 89.16
C THR A 585 3.21 17.31 90.10
N SER A 586 2.28 18.15 89.65
CA SER A 586 1.12 18.69 90.40
C SER A 586 0.81 18.04 91.76
N SER A 587 1.24 18.73 92.81
CA SER A 587 0.65 18.81 94.16
C SER A 587 0.42 17.59 95.06
N VAL A 588 0.70 16.32 94.73
CA VAL A 588 0.48 15.23 95.72
C VAL A 588 1.50 14.08 95.70
N GLY A 589 2.42 14.12 96.68
CA GLY A 589 3.17 13.02 97.35
C GLY A 589 3.97 12.00 96.51
N SER A 590 4.67 11.06 97.16
CA SER A 590 5.36 9.91 96.53
C SER A 590 5.12 8.61 97.33
N PRO A 591 5.28 7.40 96.75
CA PRO A 591 4.95 6.13 97.40
C PRO A 591 5.70 5.90 98.71
N LEU A 592 5.02 5.25 99.67
CA LEU A 592 5.64 4.82 100.92
C LEU A 592 6.63 3.66 100.67
N THR A 593 7.61 3.58 101.57
CA THR A 593 8.77 2.67 101.63
C THR A 593 8.58 1.20 101.24
N PRO A 594 7.42 0.51 101.44
CA PRO A 594 7.29 -0.90 101.03
C PRO A 594 7.43 -1.14 99.53
N HIS A 595 7.13 -0.14 98.69
CA HIS A 595 7.23 -0.24 97.24
C HIS A 595 8.66 -0.01 96.72
N PHE A 596 9.46 0.78 97.43
CA PHE A 596 10.89 0.99 97.15
C PHE A 596 11.76 -0.17 97.68
N LEU A 597 11.29 -0.89 98.72
CA LEU A 597 11.99 -2.06 99.26
C LEU A 597 12.02 -3.27 98.30
N HIS A 598 11.03 -3.41 97.40
CA HIS A 598 11.09 -4.41 96.33
C HIS A 598 12.17 -4.08 95.28
N PHE A 599 12.57 -2.79 95.17
CA PHE A 599 13.49 -2.25 94.17
C PHE A 599 14.97 -2.59 94.42
N LEU A 600 15.34 -2.97 95.66
CA LEU A 600 16.74 -3.17 96.07
C LEU A 600 17.04 -4.59 96.60
N GLN A 601 16.09 -5.54 96.55
CA GLN A 601 16.34 -6.91 97.00
C GLN A 601 17.12 -7.72 95.96
N VAL A 602 18.45 -7.56 95.98
CA VAL A 602 19.39 -8.50 95.39
C VAL A 602 19.39 -9.79 96.24
N PRO A 603 19.09 -10.99 95.71
CA PRO A 603 19.30 -12.22 96.46
C PRO A 603 20.79 -12.58 96.42
N THR A 604 21.51 -12.37 97.52
CA THR A 604 22.81 -12.99 97.73
C THR A 604 22.63 -14.32 98.46
N PRO A 605 23.39 -15.37 98.11
CA PRO A 605 23.74 -16.37 99.10
C PRO A 605 25.26 -16.48 99.28
N ILE A 606 25.69 -16.02 100.46
CA ILE A 606 26.39 -16.82 101.48
C ILE A 606 27.65 -17.58 101.01
N LEU A 607 28.80 -17.00 101.37
CA LEU A 607 30.11 -17.63 101.46
C LEU A 607 30.14 -18.56 102.70
N ILE A 608 30.12 -19.89 102.51
CA ILE A 608 30.47 -20.86 103.56
C ILE A 608 31.54 -21.83 103.05
N LEU A 609 32.52 -22.05 103.93
CA LEU A 609 33.75 -22.83 103.85
C LEU A 609 33.72 -24.17 103.10
N LEU A 610 34.81 -24.41 102.35
CA LEU A 610 35.34 -25.71 101.90
C LEU A 610 35.70 -26.64 103.08
N PRO A 611 35.67 -27.99 102.87
CA PRO A 611 36.95 -28.68 102.63
C PRO A 611 36.92 -29.83 101.58
N LEU A 612 37.94 -29.81 100.69
CA LEU A 612 38.87 -30.89 100.27
C LEU A 612 38.42 -32.38 100.25
N HIS A 613 38.37 -33.02 99.05
CA HIS A 613 39.34 -34.04 98.54
C HIS A 613 38.94 -34.73 97.20
N LEU A 614 39.88 -34.73 96.23
CA LEU A 614 40.31 -35.78 95.25
C LEU A 614 39.44 -36.26 94.04
N PHE A 615 39.77 -35.73 92.83
CA PHE A 615 40.20 -36.35 91.52
C PHE A 615 39.74 -37.79 91.08
N PRO A 616 39.86 -38.21 89.78
CA PRO A 616 39.45 -37.62 88.47
C PRO A 616 38.97 -38.66 87.37
N CYS A 617 38.50 -38.20 86.20
CA CYS A 617 38.68 -38.72 84.80
C CYS A 617 37.59 -38.14 83.86
N VAL A 618 37.87 -37.30 82.85
CA VAL A 618 38.33 -37.51 81.46
C VAL A 618 37.34 -38.24 80.52
N MET A 619 36.94 -37.55 79.44
CA MET A 619 36.49 -37.97 78.07
C MET A 619 35.43 -36.95 77.59
N GLU A 620 35.75 -35.90 76.82
CA GLU A 620 36.15 -35.83 75.40
C GLU A 620 35.06 -36.35 74.43
N TYR A 621 34.43 -35.43 73.68
CA TYR A 621 34.00 -35.64 72.28
C TYR A 621 33.72 -34.27 71.61
N GLN A 622 34.66 -33.85 70.76
CA GLN A 622 34.48 -32.82 69.73
C GLN A 622 34.47 -33.55 68.38
N MET A 623 33.54 -33.17 67.50
CA MET A 623 33.53 -33.61 66.09
C MET A 623 33.83 -32.38 65.22
N ALA A 624 34.94 -32.48 64.50
CA ALA A 624 35.49 -31.46 63.60
C ALA A 624 34.86 -31.53 62.19
N LEU A 625 34.87 -30.42 61.45
CA LEU A 625 35.25 -30.42 60.03
C LEU A 625 35.73 -29.02 59.57
N ALA A 626 36.90 -29.02 58.90
CA ALA A 626 37.71 -27.90 58.44
C ALA A 626 37.16 -27.20 57.17
N ILE A 627 37.66 -26.02 56.75
CA ILE A 627 38.71 -25.86 55.70
C ILE A 627 39.28 -24.41 55.65
N GLN A 628 40.63 -24.31 55.69
CA GLN A 628 41.65 -23.40 55.08
C GLN A 628 41.45 -21.85 55.04
N ALA A 629 42.30 -21.01 55.66
CA ALA A 629 43.71 -20.57 55.34
C ALA A 629 43.80 -19.79 54.00
N THR A 630 44.35 -18.57 53.80
CA THR A 630 45.44 -17.70 54.36
C THR A 630 45.49 -16.42 53.46
N PRO A 631 46.43 -15.46 53.58
CA PRO A 631 47.34 -15.11 54.68
C PRO A 631 47.06 -13.74 55.33
#